data_AF-A0A8T5TD94-F1
#
_entry.id   AF-A0A8T5TD94-F1
#
_cell.length_a   1.000
_cell.length_b   1.000
_cell.length_c   1.000
_cell.angle_alpha   90.00
_cell.angle_beta   90.00
_cell.angle_gamma   90.00
#
_symmetry.space_group_name_H-M   'P 1'
#
loop_
_entity.id
_entity.type
_entity.pdbx_description
1 polymer ?
#
loop_
_entity_poly.entity_id
_entity_poly.type
_entity_poly.pdbx_seq_one_letter_code
_entity_poly.pdbx_strand_id
1 'polypeptide(L)'
;MIPSIEWINQNNRSLVRIIDQTILPHELKFLEFSDYRDVAKSIKVMNIRGAPAIGVAAAMGMALAALDYKDLPKEEFIGKMEEAAEIIRNTRPTASNLFWAIN
;
A
#
# COMPACT_ATOMS: atom_id res chain seq x y z
N MET A 1 -4.13 -6.90 20.48
CA MET A 1 -3.65 -7.49 19.21
C MET A 1 -2.91 -6.39 18.47
N ILE A 2 -1.70 -6.63 17.96
CA ILE A 2 -0.95 -5.63 17.18
C ILE A 2 -1.32 -5.80 15.71
N PRO A 3 -1.84 -4.78 15.00
CA PRO A 3 -2.16 -4.89 13.59
C PRO A 3 -0.88 -5.00 12.76
N SER A 4 -0.87 -5.87 11.74
CA SER A 4 0.26 -5.98 10.81
C SER A 4 0.33 -4.82 9.81
N ILE A 5 -0.81 -4.16 9.58
CA ILE A 5 -0.98 -2.99 8.73
C ILE A 5 -2.12 -2.14 9.27
N GLU A 6 -1.99 -0.82 9.20
CA GLU A 6 -3.02 0.14 9.59
C GLU A 6 -2.88 1.47 8.85
N TRP A 7 -4.00 2.19 8.73
CA TRP A 7 -4.02 3.57 8.24
C TRP A 7 -3.96 4.52 9.43
N ILE A 8 -2.99 5.43 9.43
CA ILE A 8 -2.85 6.43 10.50
C ILE A 8 -2.91 7.83 9.90
N ASN A 9 -3.42 8.78 10.70
CA ASN A 9 -3.35 10.20 10.39
C ASN A 9 -2.42 10.86 11.40
N GLN A 10 -1.33 11.45 10.92
CA GLN A 10 -0.33 12.12 11.76
C GLN A 10 0.03 13.46 11.12
N ASN A 11 0.03 14.54 11.91
CA ASN A 11 0.36 15.89 11.43
C ASN A 11 -0.44 16.31 10.18
N ASN A 12 -1.75 16.01 10.15
CA ASN A 12 -2.63 16.23 8.99
C ASN A 12 -2.22 15.49 7.70
N ARG A 13 -1.42 14.43 7.82
CA ARG A 13 -1.03 13.56 6.71
C ARG A 13 -1.52 12.14 6.97
N SER A 14 -2.07 11.52 5.94
CA SER A 14 -2.42 10.11 5.97
C SER A 14 -1.21 9.24 5.62
N LEU A 15 -1.01 8.17 6.38
CA LEU A 15 0.10 7.24 6.23
C LEU A 15 -0.39 5.79 6.33
N VAL A 16 0.30 4.90 5.63
CA VAL A 16 0.19 3.45 5.79
C VAL A 16 1.32 2.98 6.70
N ARG A 17 0.97 2.46 7.87
CA ARG A 17 1.92 1.88 8.81
C ARG A 17 1.86 0.35 8.72
N ILE A 18 3.01 -0.30 8.57
CA ILE A 18 3.15 -1.76 8.60
C ILE A 18 4.18 -2.19 9.62
N ILE A 19 4.10 -3.44 10.06
CA ILE A 19 5.22 -4.11 10.74
C ILE A 19 6.21 -4.62 9.69
N ASP A 20 7.50 -4.38 9.89
CA ASP A 20 8.55 -5.01 9.08
C ASP A 20 8.68 -6.49 9.45
N GLN A 21 8.02 -7.36 8.68
CA GLN A 21 8.02 -8.79 8.94
C GLN A 21 9.34 -9.47 8.58
N THR A 22 10.31 -8.77 7.97
CA THR A 22 11.61 -9.35 7.56
C THR A 22 12.58 -9.52 8.73
N ILE A 23 12.39 -8.76 9.80
CA ILE A 23 13.26 -8.76 10.99
C ILE A 23 12.63 -9.42 12.22
N LEU A 24 11.37 -9.88 12.10
CA LEU A 24 10.74 -10.69 13.14
C LEU A 24 11.41 -12.08 13.22
N PRO A 25 11.53 -12.68 14.41
CA PRO A 25 11.04 -12.20 15.72
C PRO A 25 12.03 -11.33 16.50
N HIS A 26 13.15 -10.92 15.89
CA HIS A 26 14.24 -10.24 16.60
C HIS A 26 13.89 -8.82 17.04
N GLU A 27 13.18 -8.07 16.19
CA GLU A 27 12.81 -6.69 16.46
C GLU A 27 11.40 -6.39 15.93
N LEU A 28 10.59 -5.70 16.73
CA LEU A 28 9.32 -5.14 16.28
C LEU A 28 9.56 -3.71 15.78
N LYS A 29 9.64 -3.55 14.47
CA LYS A 29 9.81 -2.25 13.81
C LYS A 29 8.61 -1.91 12.94
N PHE A 30 8.18 -0.66 13.02
CA PHE A 30 7.15 -0.11 12.15
C PHE A 30 7.79 0.65 10.99
N LEU A 31 7.22 0.49 9.80
CA LEU A 31 7.52 1.29 8.62
C LEU A 31 6.28 2.11 8.27
N GLU A 32 6.46 3.39 7.95
CA GLU A 32 5.38 4.32 7.66
C GLU A 32 5.59 4.89 6.26
N PHE A 33 4.54 4.86 5.45
CA PHE A 33 4.58 5.27 4.05
C PHE A 33 3.53 6.32 3.78
N SER A 34 3.93 7.37 3.08
CA SER A 34 3.04 8.42 2.60
C SER A 34 2.87 8.45 1.08
N ASP A 35 3.59 7.58 0.36
CA ASP A 35 3.55 7.43 -1.10
C ASP A 35 3.17 5.98 -1.41
N TYR A 36 2.20 5.79 -2.32
CA TYR A 36 1.77 4.47 -2.76
C TYR A 36 2.90 3.66 -3.42
N ARG A 37 3.92 4.31 -3.99
CA ARG A 37 5.11 3.66 -4.57
C ARG A 37 5.96 2.98 -3.51
N ASP A 38 6.07 3.58 -2.33
CA ASP A 38 6.78 2.98 -1.20
C ASP A 38 5.98 1.82 -0.60
N VAL A 39 4.64 1.93 -0.57
CA VAL A 39 3.78 0.79 -0.22
C VAL A 39 4.00 -0.36 -1.21
N ALA A 40 3.99 -0.08 -2.52
CA ALA A 40 4.25 -1.09 -3.55
C ALA A 40 5.64 -1.74 -3.37
N LYS A 41 6.67 -0.95 -3.09
CA LYS A 41 8.02 -1.45 -2.78
C LYS A 41 8.00 -2.37 -1.56
N SER A 42 7.30 -2.00 -0.49
CA SER A 42 7.21 -2.79 0.75
C SER A 42 6.54 -4.15 0.54
N ILE A 43 5.52 -4.23 -0.33
CA ILE A 43 4.90 -5.49 -0.76
C ILE A 43 5.91 -6.35 -1.52
N LYS A 44 6.67 -5.74 -2.43
CA LYS A 44 7.66 -6.41 -3.28
C LYS A 44 8.82 -7.00 -2.47
N VAL A 45 9.36 -6.25 -1.51
CA VAL A 45 10.47 -6.70 -0.63
C VAL A 45 10.00 -7.51 0.58
N MET A 46 8.70 -7.81 0.67
CA MET A 46 8.09 -8.64 1.71
C MET A 46 8.20 -8.06 3.14
N ASN A 47 8.25 -6.73 3.30
CA ASN A 47 8.02 -6.13 4.62
C ASN A 47 6.61 -6.47 5.12
N ILE A 48 5.62 -6.51 4.22
CA ILE A 48 4.27 -7.04 4.48
C ILE A 48 4.03 -8.28 3.61
N ARG A 49 3.46 -9.33 4.20
CA ARG A 49 3.16 -10.61 3.52
C ARG A 49 1.92 -11.30 4.09
N GLY A 50 1.45 -12.31 3.38
CA GLY A 50 0.16 -12.98 3.61
C GLY A 50 -0.90 -12.40 2.67
N ALA A 51 -1.65 -13.25 1.98
CA ALA A 51 -2.55 -12.83 0.91
C ALA A 51 -3.58 -11.76 1.36
N PRO A 52 -4.24 -11.89 2.54
CA PRO A 52 -5.15 -10.84 3.02
C PRO A 52 -4.44 -9.51 3.31
N ALA A 53 -3.28 -9.54 3.99
CA ALA A 53 -2.54 -8.34 4.35
C ALA A 53 -1.98 -7.60 3.13
N ILE A 54 -1.55 -8.34 2.10
CA ILE A 54 -1.14 -7.79 0.80
C ILE A 54 -2.32 -7.08 0.12
N GLY A 55 -3.52 -7.65 0.16
CA GLY A 55 -4.73 -7.01 -0.38
C GLY A 55 -5.05 -5.69 0.33
N VAL A 56 -4.98 -5.66 1.67
CA VAL A 56 -5.17 -4.44 2.46
C VAL A 56 -4.10 -3.40 2.14
N ALA A 57 -2.84 -3.81 2.02
CA ALA A 57 -1.74 -2.91 1.65
C ALA A 57 -1.93 -2.32 0.25
N ALA A 58 -2.38 -3.12 -0.71
CA ALA A 58 -2.69 -2.65 -2.05
C ALA A 58 -3.83 -1.61 -2.04
N ALA A 59 -4.92 -1.89 -1.33
CA ALA A 59 -6.05 -0.95 -1.21
C ALA A 59 -5.63 0.38 -0.54
N MET A 60 -4.86 0.31 0.54
CA MET A 60 -4.34 1.51 1.21
C MET A 60 -3.35 2.28 0.32
N GLY A 61 -2.51 1.58 -0.46
CA GLY A 61 -1.67 2.19 -1.48
C GLY A 61 -2.50 2.94 -2.53
N MET A 62 -3.58 2.34 -3.03
CA MET A 62 -4.50 3.02 -3.95
C MET A 62 -5.17 4.24 -3.32
N ALA A 63 -5.52 4.19 -2.03
CA ALA A 63 -6.06 5.35 -1.32
C ALA A 63 -5.03 6.50 -1.22
N LEU A 64 -3.75 6.19 -0.98
CA LEU A 64 -2.69 7.21 -1.03
C LEU A 64 -2.55 7.82 -2.44
N ALA A 65 -2.57 7.00 -3.49
CA ALA A 65 -2.55 7.50 -4.87
C ALA A 65 -3.74 8.43 -5.16
N ALA A 66 -4.94 8.09 -4.70
CA ALA A 66 -6.12 8.93 -4.85
C ALA A 66 -5.96 10.28 -4.13
N LEU A 67 -5.31 10.31 -2.96
CA LEU A 67 -5.00 11.54 -2.24
C LEU A 67 -3.96 12.39 -2.95
N ASP A 68 -2.95 11.77 -3.56
CA ASP A 68 -1.90 12.46 -4.33
C ASP A 68 -2.47 13.15 -5.58
N TYR A 69 -3.50 12.55 -6.19
CA TYR A 69 -4.07 13.02 -7.46
C TYR A 69 -5.42 13.72 -7.33
N LYS A 70 -5.93 13.92 -6.11
CA LYS A 70 -7.30 14.42 -5.85
C LYS A 70 -7.67 15.74 -6.53
N ASP A 71 -6.69 16.57 -6.84
CA ASP A 71 -6.89 17.92 -7.40
C ASP A 71 -6.79 17.93 -8.95
N LEU A 72 -6.56 16.77 -9.58
CA LEU A 72 -6.51 16.63 -11.04
C LEU A 72 -7.92 16.64 -11.67
N PRO A 73 -8.04 17.07 -12.93
CA PRO A 73 -9.24 16.85 -13.73
C PRO A 73 -9.61 15.35 -13.79
N LYS A 74 -10.90 15.05 -13.93
CA LYS A 74 -11.42 13.68 -13.86
C LYS A 74 -10.68 12.71 -14.79
N GLU A 75 -10.43 13.11 -16.04
CA GLU A 75 -9.79 12.28 -17.04
C GLU A 75 -8.33 11.97 -16.67
N GLU A 76 -7.60 12.96 -16.17
CA GLU A 76 -6.22 12.79 -15.71
C GLU A 76 -6.15 11.97 -14.42
N PHE A 77 -7.09 12.19 -13.50
CA PHE A 77 -7.22 11.41 -12.27
C PHE A 77 -7.40 9.93 -12.58
N ILE A 78 -8.31 9.57 -13.49
CA ILE A 78 -8.54 8.16 -13.88
C ILE A 78 -7.27 7.55 -14.44
N GLY A 79 -6.59 8.23 -15.38
CA GLY A 79 -5.33 7.73 -15.94
C GLY A 79 -4.25 7.51 -14.88
N LYS A 80 -4.14 8.42 -13.90
CA LYS A 80 -3.18 8.29 -12.79
C LYS A 80 -3.53 7.16 -11.83
N MET A 81 -4.81 6.91 -11.59
CA MET A 81 -5.26 5.77 -10.80
C MET A 81 -4.98 4.44 -11.50
N GLU A 82 -5.13 4.36 -12.82
CA GLU A 82 -4.77 3.18 -13.61
C GLU A 82 -3.25 2.91 -13.57
N GLU A 83 -2.42 3.94 -13.72
CA GLU A 83 -0.96 3.83 -13.56
C GLU A 83 -0.59 3.32 -12.15
N ALA A 84 -1.23 3.82 -11.10
CA ALA A 84 -1.00 3.38 -9.73
C ALA A 84 -1.41 1.92 -9.51
N ALA A 85 -2.55 1.52 -10.07
CA ALA A 85 -3.01 0.13 -10.03
C ALA A 85 -2.01 -0.80 -10.71
N GLU A 86 -1.46 -0.43 -11.87
CA GLU A 86 -0.46 -1.21 -12.59
C GLU A 86 0.84 -1.38 -11.78
N ILE A 87 1.33 -0.30 -11.15
CA ILE A 87 2.52 -0.34 -10.29
C ILE A 87 2.32 -1.33 -9.14
N ILE A 88 1.18 -1.27 -8.45
CA ILE A 88 0.86 -2.16 -7.34
C ILE A 88 0.64 -3.59 -7.83
N ARG A 89 -0.05 -3.78 -8.96
CA ARG A 89 -0.29 -5.09 -9.59
C ARG A 89 1.01 -5.84 -9.87
N ASN A 90 2.03 -5.12 -10.32
CA ASN A 90 3.33 -5.66 -10.71
C ASN A 90 4.25 -5.98 -9.52
N THR A 91 3.85 -5.73 -8.27
CA THR A 91 4.70 -6.08 -7.11
C THR A 91 4.80 -7.58 -6.89
N ARG A 92 3.67 -8.29 -7.01
CA ARG A 92 3.54 -9.74 -6.77
C ARG A 92 2.43 -10.35 -7.64
N PRO A 93 2.70 -10.67 -8.92
CA PRO A 93 1.68 -11.00 -9.93
C PRO A 93 0.89 -12.29 -9.67
N THR A 94 1.32 -13.13 -8.72
CA THR A 94 0.63 -14.37 -8.34
C THR A 94 -0.29 -14.22 -7.12
N ALA A 95 -0.33 -13.05 -6.48
CA ALA A 95 -1.17 -12.82 -5.31
C ALA A 95 -2.61 -12.49 -5.74
N SER A 96 -3.49 -13.49 -5.85
CA SER A 96 -4.89 -13.31 -6.26
C SER A 96 -5.66 -12.23 -5.47
N ASN A 97 -5.44 -12.14 -4.15
CA ASN A 97 -6.05 -11.11 -3.29
C ASN A 97 -5.60 -9.67 -3.60
N LEU A 98 -4.44 -9.49 -4.23
CA LEU A 98 -3.97 -8.18 -4.70
C LEU A 98 -4.90 -7.66 -5.81
N PHE A 99 -5.32 -8.53 -6.73
CA PHE A 99 -6.21 -8.18 -7.84
C PHE A 99 -7.63 -7.86 -7.36
N TRP A 100 -8.13 -8.53 -6.32
CA TRP A 100 -9.45 -8.25 -5.77
C TRP A 100 -9.54 -6.85 -5.14
N ALA A 101 -8.42 -6.32 -4.66
CA ALA A 101 -8.37 -5.03 -3.99
C ALA A 101 -8.17 -3.82 -4.92
N ILE A 102 -7.74 -4.04 -6.17
CA ILE A 102 -7.31 -2.97 -7.10
C ILE A 102 -8.02 -3.02 -8.46
N ASN A 103 -9.02 -3.87 -8.63
CA ASN A 103 -9.85 -3.96 -9.83
C ASN A 103 -11.16 -3.19 -9.65
#